data_AF-A0A2D9TF26-F1
#
_entry.id   AF-A0A2D9TF26-F1
#
_cell.length_a   1.000
_cell.length_b   1.000
_cell.length_c   1.000
_cell.angle_alpha   90.00
_cell.angle_beta   90.00
_cell.angle_gamma   90.00
#
_symmetry.space_group_name_H-M   'P 1'
#
loop_
_entity.id
_entity.type
_entity.pdbx_description
1 polymer ?
#
loop_
_entity_poly.entity_id
_entity_poly.type
_entity_poly.pdbx_seq_one_letter_code
_entity_poly.pdbx_strand_id
1 'polypeptide(L)' 'MHKKAVGQKDRTLSEYIDWAVDQARRMNEIDMQVEGDTDDEKAKSLVRAMLEAGLAEKL' A
#
# COMPACT_ATOMS: atom_id res chain seq x y z
N MET A 1 -6.34 -15.10 9.17
CA MET A 1 -6.25 -15.64 7.79
C MET A 1 -5.42 -14.68 6.97
N HIS A 2 -4.22 -15.06 6.53
CA HIS A 2 -3.36 -14.20 5.70
C HIS A 2 -3.77 -14.36 4.23
N LYS A 3 -4.29 -13.30 3.60
CA LYS A 3 -4.68 -13.31 2.18
C LYS A 3 -3.43 -13.08 1.34
N LYS A 4 -2.99 -14.10 0.60
CA LYS A 4 -1.84 -14.03 -0.31
C LYS A 4 -2.20 -13.17 -1.52
N ALA A 5 -1.42 -12.13 -1.80
CA ALA A 5 -1.57 -11.31 -3.00
C ALA A 5 -1.09 -12.09 -4.24
N VAL A 6 -1.87 -12.07 -5.32
CA VAL A 6 -1.58 -12.78 -6.57
C VAL A 6 -0.44 -12.07 -7.30
N GLY A 7 0.73 -12.73 -7.43
CA GLY A 7 1.84 -12.27 -8.28
C GLY A 7 3.22 -12.24 -7.61
N GLN A 8 3.31 -12.31 -6.28
CA GLN A 8 4.58 -12.35 -5.53
C GLN A 8 4.49 -13.46 -4.49
N LYS A 9 4.99 -14.65 -4.82
CA LYS A 9 4.63 -15.93 -4.16
C LYS A 9 4.92 -16.02 -2.65
N ASP A 10 5.64 -15.08 -2.04
CA ASP A 10 6.07 -15.14 -0.63
C ASP A 10 5.79 -13.88 0.22
N ARG A 11 4.99 -12.91 -0.25
CA ARG A 11 4.66 -11.72 0.55
C ARG A 11 3.25 -11.76 1.11
N THR A 12 3.11 -11.38 2.37
CA THR A 12 1.86 -10.95 2.99
C THR A 12 1.34 -9.66 2.32
N LEU A 13 0.06 -9.35 2.50
CA LEU A 13 -0.51 -8.12 1.95
C LEU A 13 0.19 -6.88 2.55
N SER A 14 0.48 -6.90 3.86
CA SER A 14 1.26 -5.85 4.51
C SER A 14 2.65 -5.64 3.87
N GLU A 15 3.42 -6.70 3.62
CA GLU A 15 4.74 -6.58 2.97
C GLU A 15 4.64 -6.11 1.51
N TYR A 16 3.55 -6.43 0.83
CA TYR A 16 3.28 -5.92 -0.51
C TYR A 16 2.97 -4.42 -0.47
N ILE A 17 2.17 -3.97 0.50
CA ILE A 17 1.85 -2.55 0.69
C ILE A 17 3.11 -1.74 1.00
N ASP A 18 3.95 -2.22 1.93
CA ASP A 18 5.21 -1.54 2.28
C ASP A 18 6.14 -1.42 1.07
N TRP A 19 6.23 -2.47 0.26
CA TRP A 19 6.99 -2.44 -0.99
C TRP A 19 6.40 -1.45 -1.99
N ALA A 20 5.08 -1.41 -2.18
CA ALA A 20 4.44 -0.49 -3.11
C ALA A 20 4.67 0.98 -2.72
N VAL A 21 4.65 1.28 -1.42
CA VAL A 21 4.98 2.61 -0.88
C VAL A 21 6.45 2.97 -1.16
N ASP A 22 7.39 2.04 -0.91
CA ASP A 22 8.81 2.26 -1.25
C ASP A 22 9.01 2.47 -2.77
N GLN A 23 8.26 1.75 -3.62
CA GLN A 23 8.32 1.98 -5.07
C GLN A 23 7.76 3.35 -5.48
N ALA A 24 6.63 3.77 -4.91
CA ALA A 24 6.06 5.09 -5.20
C ALA A 24 7.03 6.21 -4.84
N ARG A 25 7.73 6.09 -3.70
CA ARG A 25 8.77 7.03 -3.30
C ARG A 25 9.95 7.04 -4.27
N ARG A 26 10.44 5.89 -4.70
CA ARG A 26 11.63 5.80 -5.57
C ARG A 26 11.37 6.20 -7.02
N MET A 27 10.21 5.81 -7.56
CA MET A 27 9.91 5.98 -8.98
C MET A 27 9.21 7.29 -9.27
N ASN A 28 8.38 7.76 -8.34
CA ASN A 28 7.51 8.92 -8.55
C ASN A 28 7.82 10.09 -7.60
N GLU A 29 8.79 9.92 -6.68
CA GLU A 29 9.11 10.91 -5.64
C GLU A 29 7.92 11.26 -4.73
N ILE A 30 6.94 10.35 -4.64
CA ILE A 30 5.73 10.51 -3.82
C ILE A 30 5.97 9.82 -2.48
N ASP A 31 6.01 10.62 -1.40
CA ASP A 31 6.13 10.11 -0.05
C ASP A 31 4.72 9.87 0.55
N MET A 32 4.28 8.61 0.55
CA MET A 32 3.00 8.20 1.13
C MET A 32 3.19 7.70 2.56
N GLN A 33 2.47 8.31 3.51
CA GLN A 33 2.44 7.85 4.89
C GLN A 33 1.38 6.75 5.05
N VAL A 34 1.85 5.52 5.30
CA VAL A 34 0.97 4.35 5.49
C VAL A 34 1.25 3.72 6.84
N GLU A 35 0.21 3.60 7.66
CA GLU A 35 0.27 3.09 9.04
C GLU A 35 -0.73 1.95 9.24
N GLY A 36 -0.48 1.12 10.26
CA GLY A 36 -1.36 0.03 10.68
C GLY A 36 -0.61 -1.25 11.00
N ASP A 37 -1.18 -2.04 11.91
CA ASP A 37 -0.60 -3.30 12.39
C ASP A 37 -1.23 -4.52 11.71
N THR A 38 -2.39 -4.34 11.10
CA THR A 38 -3.09 -5.37 10.34
C THR A 38 -3.13 -5.08 8.85
N ASP A 39 -3.27 -6.13 8.05
CA ASP A 39 -3.46 -6.04 6.59
C ASP A 39 -4.60 -5.08 6.22
N ASP A 40 -5.72 -5.14 6.96
CA ASP A 40 -6.90 -4.30 6.73
C ASP A 40 -6.65 -2.82 7.08
N GLU A 41 -5.92 -2.55 8.16
CA GLU A 41 -5.56 -1.18 8.55
C GLU A 41 -4.59 -0.56 7.56
N LYS A 42 -3.52 -1.28 7.18
CA LYS A 42 -2.58 -0.82 6.17
C LYS A 42 -3.24 -0.61 4.82
N ALA A 43 -4.14 -1.49 4.39
CA ALA A 43 -4.86 -1.31 3.13
C ALA A 43 -5.73 -0.04 3.13
N LYS A 44 -6.44 0.24 4.24
CA LYS A 44 -7.23 1.46 4.38
C LYS A 44 -6.36 2.71 4.41
N SER A 45 -5.23 2.65 5.10
CA SER A 45 -4.26 3.75 5.18
C SER A 45 -3.65 4.04 3.81
N LEU A 46 -3.22 3.00 3.07
CA LEU A 46 -2.72 3.12 1.70
C LEU A 46 -3.73 3.81 0.78
N VAL A 47 -5.00 3.39 0.78
CA VAL A 47 -6.03 4.01 -0.08
C VAL A 47 -6.21 5.48 0.26
N ARG A 48 -6.19 5.86 1.54
CA ARG A 48 -6.24 7.27 1.95
C ARG A 48 -5.04 8.05 1.43
N ALA A 49 -3.82 7.53 1.61
CA ALA A 49 -2.61 8.17 1.13
C ALA A 49 -2.60 8.31 -0.40
N MET A 50 -3.10 7.32 -1.15
CA MET A 50 -3.23 7.39 -2.60
C MET A 50 -4.23 8.48 -3.04
N LEU A 51 -5.36 8.62 -2.34
CA LEU A 51 -6.33 9.69 -2.61
C LEU A 51 -5.71 11.08 -2.34
N GLU A 52 -5.00 11.24 -1.22
CA GLU A 52 -4.31 12.49 -0.85
C GLU A 52 -3.20 12.86 -1.84
N ALA A 53 -2.47 11.87 -2.35
CA ALA A 53 -1.44 12.05 -3.36
C ALA A 53 -1.97 12.21 -4.80
N GLY A 54 -3.29 12.10 -5.02
CA GLY A 54 -3.90 12.14 -6.36
C GLY A 54 -3.60 10.91 -7.22
N LEU A 55 -3.17 9.79 -6.61
CA LEU A 55 -2.92 8.51 -7.27
C LEU A 55 -4.18 7.63 -7.40
N ALA A 56 -5.24 8.00 -6.70
CA ALA A 56 -6.54 7.35 -6.78
C ALA A 56 -7.66 8.40 -6.74
N GLU A 57 -8.83 8.03 -7.23
CA GLU A 57 -10.05 8.84 -7.13
C GLU A 57 -11.17 8.00 -6.50
N LYS A 58 -12.04 8.67 -5.75
CA LYS A 58 -13.23 8.03 -5.18
C LYS A 58 -14.30 7.96 -6.27
N LEU A 59 -14.69 6.73 -6.63
CA LEU A 59 -15.82 6.45 -7.52
C LEU A 59 -17.16 6.77 -6.84
#